data_AF-A0A535RC08-F1
#
_entry.id   AF-A0A535RC08-F1
#
_cell.length_a   1.000
_cell.length_b   1.000
_cell.length_c   1.000
_cell.angle_alpha   90.00
_cell.angle_beta   90.00
_cell.angle_gamma   90.00
#
_symmetry.space_group_name_H-M   'P 1'
#
loop_
_entity.id
_entity.type
_entity.pdbx_description
1 polymer ?
#
loop_
_entity_poly.entity_id
_entity_poly.type
_entity_poly.pdbx_seq_one_letter_code
_entity_poly.pdbx_strand_id
1 'polypeptide(L)'
;LDPPADDEEAGWAEPAASSAELADLVGDREAVALIEEALGLLPPEQRAALLLRDVEGFAYEEIATITVAEIGTVKSRIHRGRLAVRNALVAKGWKGSAG
;
A
#
# COMPACT_ATOMS: atom_id res chain seq x y z
N LEU A 1 18.59 -38.32 37.13
CA LEU A 1 18.30 -38.27 35.68
C LEU A 1 18.84 -36.93 35.24
N ASP A 2 20.11 -36.91 34.85
CA ASP A 2 20.72 -35.72 34.26
C ASP A 2 20.11 -35.45 32.89
N PRO A 3 19.93 -34.18 32.50
CA PRO A 3 19.63 -33.87 31.11
C PRO A 3 20.74 -34.43 30.21
N PRO A 4 20.41 -34.97 29.02
CA PRO A 4 21.42 -35.49 28.10
C PRO A 4 22.39 -34.36 27.74
N ALA A 5 23.68 -34.68 27.83
CA ALA A 5 24.77 -33.79 27.45
C ALA A 5 24.65 -33.42 25.97
N ASP A 6 24.72 -32.11 25.74
CA ASP A 6 24.96 -31.37 24.50
C ASP A 6 25.44 -32.21 23.31
N ASP A 7 24.52 -32.48 22.38
CA ASP A 7 24.86 -32.62 20.97
C ASP A 7 23.99 -31.62 20.19
N GLU A 8 24.67 -30.77 19.42
CA GLU A 8 24.16 -29.69 18.56
C GLU A 8 23.91 -28.32 19.24
N GLU A 9 25.00 -27.64 19.62
CA GLU A 9 25.11 -26.18 19.43
C GLU A 9 25.03 -25.86 17.91
N ALA A 10 23.90 -26.16 17.27
CA ALA A 10 23.47 -25.31 16.16
C ALA A 10 23.05 -24.00 16.82
N GLY A 11 24.05 -23.16 17.18
CA GLY A 11 23.85 -21.88 17.82
C GLY A 11 22.71 -21.19 17.11
N TRP A 12 21.60 -21.01 17.85
CA TRP A 12 20.38 -20.42 17.32
C TRP A 12 20.74 -18.97 17.04
N ALA A 13 21.31 -18.73 15.86
CA ALA A 13 21.81 -17.43 15.45
C ALA A 13 20.57 -16.54 15.38
N GLU A 14 20.52 -15.53 16.25
CA GLU A 14 19.43 -14.58 16.20
C GLU A 14 19.34 -14.02 14.78
N PRO A 15 18.13 -13.99 14.18
CA PRO A 15 17.97 -13.42 12.87
C PRO A 15 18.47 -11.97 12.90
N ALA A 16 19.26 -11.59 11.88
CA ALA A 16 19.95 -10.31 11.82
C ALA A 16 19.02 -9.08 11.78
N ALA A 17 17.71 -9.28 11.63
CA ALA A 17 16.73 -8.20 11.63
C ALA A 17 16.51 -7.68 13.05
N SER A 18 16.85 -6.41 13.26
CA SER A 18 16.55 -5.70 14.50
C SER A 18 15.04 -5.54 14.71
N SER A 19 14.63 -5.36 15.96
CA SER A 19 13.24 -5.03 16.29
C SER A 19 12.75 -3.76 15.58
N ALA A 20 13.65 -2.83 15.25
CA ALA A 20 13.32 -1.63 14.50
C ALA A 20 12.98 -1.95 13.04
N GLU A 21 13.82 -2.72 12.35
CA GLU A 21 13.56 -3.15 10.96
C GLU A 21 12.28 -3.98 10.85
N LEU A 22 11.99 -4.82 11.85
CA LEU A 22 10.73 -5.57 11.93
C LEU A 22 9.52 -4.63 12.12
N ALA A 23 9.63 -3.62 12.98
CA ALA A 23 8.57 -2.65 13.20
C ALA A 23 8.29 -1.83 11.93
N ASP A 24 9.33 -1.41 11.21
CA ASP A 24 9.21 -0.68 9.95
C ASP A 24 8.51 -1.54 8.89
N LEU A 25 8.94 -2.80 8.72
CA LEU A 25 8.31 -3.72 7.76
C LEU A 25 6.84 -4.01 8.09
N VAL A 26 6.50 -4.13 9.38
CA VAL A 26 5.11 -4.28 9.82
C VAL A 26 4.31 -3.02 9.51
N GLY A 27 4.88 -1.83 9.79
CA GLY A 27 4.27 -0.54 9.47
C GLY A 27 3.99 -0.37 7.97
N ASP A 28 4.93 -0.75 7.11
CA ASP A 28 4.76 -0.73 5.65
C ASP A 28 3.62 -1.66 5.21
N ARG A 29 3.55 -2.88 5.76
CA ARG A 29 2.48 -3.83 5.43
C ARG A 29 1.11 -3.34 5.88
N GLU A 30 1.01 -2.76 7.07
CA GLU A 30 -0.23 -2.16 7.56
C GLU A 30 -0.66 -0.99 6.66
N ALA A 31 0.27 -0.12 6.27
CA ALA A 31 -0.01 0.98 5.36
C ALA A 31 -0.51 0.48 4.00
N VAL A 32 0.13 -0.53 3.42
CA VAL A 32 -0.30 -1.16 2.16
C VAL A 32 -1.70 -1.75 2.29
N ALA A 33 -1.98 -2.51 3.35
CA ALA A 33 -3.30 -3.12 3.58
C ALA A 33 -4.41 -2.06 3.68
N LEU A 34 -4.14 -0.94 4.35
CA LEU A 34 -5.08 0.17 4.45
C LEU A 34 -5.36 0.83 3.09
N ILE A 35 -4.33 0.98 2.26
CA ILE A 35 -4.45 1.52 0.90
C ILE A 35 -5.25 0.56 0.02
N GLU A 36 -4.95 -0.73 0.05
CA GLU A 36 -5.67 -1.75 -0.72
C GLU A 36 -7.17 -1.76 -0.39
N GLU A 37 -7.52 -1.72 0.89
CA GLU A 37 -8.92 -1.65 1.31
C GLU A 37 -9.59 -0.34 0.82
N ALA A 38 -8.90 0.79 0.95
CA ALA A 38 -9.42 2.08 0.48
C ALA A 38 -9.64 2.10 -1.04
N LEU A 39 -8.74 1.50 -1.81
CA LEU A 39 -8.90 1.32 -3.26
C LEU A 39 -10.07 0.38 -3.58
N GLY A 40 -10.27 -0.66 -2.76
CA GLY A 40 -11.39 -1.60 -2.89
C GLY A 40 -12.76 -0.94 -2.84
N LEU A 41 -12.91 0.15 -2.08
CA LEU A 41 -14.15 0.91 -1.92
C LEU A 41 -14.45 1.89 -3.06
N LEU A 42 -13.50 2.15 -3.96
CA LEU A 42 -13.71 3.07 -5.07
C LEU A 42 -14.59 2.45 -6.17
N PRO A 43 -15.41 3.26 -6.87
CA PRO A 43 -16.00 2.84 -8.13
C PRO A 43 -14.92 2.34 -9.11
N PRO A 44 -15.18 1.27 -9.87
CA PRO A 44 -14.16 0.62 -10.70
C PRO A 44 -13.42 1.58 -11.64
N GLU A 45 -14.12 2.55 -12.22
CA GLU A 45 -13.55 3.51 -13.16
C GLU A 45 -12.65 4.55 -12.46
N GLN A 46 -12.94 4.87 -11.21
CA GLN A 46 -12.08 5.74 -10.41
C GLN A 46 -10.82 4.99 -9.99
N ARG A 47 -10.96 3.75 -9.52
CA ARG A 47 -9.82 2.89 -9.17
C ARG A 47 -8.90 2.68 -10.37
N ALA A 48 -9.44 2.33 -11.52
CA ALA A 48 -8.66 2.08 -12.73
C ALA A 48 -7.86 3.34 -13.15
N ALA A 49 -8.51 4.50 -13.21
CA ALA A 49 -7.84 5.75 -13.56
C ALA A 49 -6.75 6.14 -12.56
N LEU A 50 -6.95 5.85 -11.27
CA LEU A 50 -5.97 6.10 -10.22
C LEU A 50 -4.74 5.19 -10.36
N LEU A 51 -4.94 3.87 -10.50
CA LEU A 51 -3.86 2.90 -10.63
C LEU A 51 -3.01 3.18 -11.88
N LEU A 52 -3.66 3.41 -13.03
CA LEU A 52 -2.95 3.76 -14.27
C LEU A 52 -2.11 5.04 -14.11
N ARG A 53 -2.56 6.00 -13.29
CA ARG A 53 -1.83 7.25 -13.09
C ARG A 53 -0.72 7.15 -12.05
N ASP A 54 -1.05 6.65 -10.87
CA ASP A 54 -0.22 6.77 -9.67
C ASP A 54 0.68 5.55 -9.46
N VAL A 55 0.34 4.41 -10.06
CA VAL A 55 1.15 3.17 -10.00
C VAL A 55 1.85 2.91 -11.33
N GLU A 56 1.11 2.92 -12.44
CA GLU A 56 1.69 2.63 -13.77
C GLU A 56 2.35 3.85 -14.43
N GLY A 57 2.02 5.07 -13.98
CA GLY A 57 2.67 6.29 -14.45
C GLY A 57 2.20 6.85 -15.80
N PHE A 58 1.06 6.39 -16.34
CA PHE A 58 0.54 6.87 -17.63
C PHE A 58 0.16 8.36 -17.62
N ALA A 59 0.28 9.00 -18.78
CA ALA A 59 -0.23 10.35 -19.02
C ALA A 59 -1.78 10.37 -19.06
N TYR A 60 -2.40 11.52 -18.80
CA TYR A 60 -3.87 11.61 -18.77
C TYR A 60 -4.50 11.29 -20.12
N GLU A 61 -3.83 11.65 -21.20
CA GLU A 61 -4.20 11.38 -22.58
C GLU A 61 -4.18 9.87 -22.88
N GLU A 62 -3.15 9.16 -22.43
CA GLU A 62 -3.04 7.71 -22.58
C GLU A 62 -4.12 6.98 -21.78
N ILE A 63 -4.39 7.44 -20.55
CA ILE A 63 -5.46 6.89 -19.70
C ILE A 63 -6.84 7.14 -20.36
N ALA A 64 -7.06 8.30 -20.97
CA ALA A 64 -8.27 8.60 -21.71
C ALA A 64 -8.48 7.61 -22.87
N THR A 65 -7.42 7.28 -23.60
CA THR A 65 -7.45 6.25 -24.65
C THR A 65 -7.72 4.85 -24.09
N ILE A 66 -6.99 4.42 -23.06
CA ILE A 66 -7.12 3.08 -22.44
C ILE A 66 -8.52 2.86 -21.86
N THR A 67 -9.08 3.87 -21.20
CA THR A 67 -10.36 3.78 -20.49
C THR A 67 -11.57 4.22 -21.33
N VAL A 68 -11.33 4.60 -22.60
CA VAL A 68 -12.35 5.10 -23.53
C VAL A 68 -13.19 6.21 -22.90
N ALA A 69 -12.51 7.20 -22.33
CA ALA A 69 -13.14 8.29 -21.59
C ALA A 69 -12.53 9.64 -21.95
N GLU A 70 -13.33 10.71 -21.85
CA GLU A 70 -12.85 12.07 -22.03
C GLU A 70 -11.75 12.44 -21.02
N ILE A 71 -10.76 13.25 -21.44
CA ILE A 71 -9.65 13.65 -20.57
C ILE A 71 -10.14 14.40 -19.31
N GLY A 72 -11.22 15.18 -19.41
CA GLY A 72 -11.86 15.83 -18.27
C GLY A 72 -12.46 14.81 -17.29
N THR A 73 -13.03 13.72 -17.82
CA THR A 73 -13.55 12.60 -17.02
C THR A 73 -12.42 11.90 -16.28
N VAL A 74 -11.31 11.60 -16.95
CA VAL A 74 -10.10 11.00 -16.34
C VAL A 74 -9.59 11.85 -15.18
N LYS A 75 -9.39 13.15 -15.39
CA LYS A 75 -8.95 14.10 -14.34
C LYS A 75 -9.90 14.08 -13.15
N SER A 76 -11.22 14.11 -13.41
CA SER A 76 -12.24 14.10 -12.36
C SER A 76 -12.28 12.77 -11.58
N ARG A 77 -12.07 11.63 -12.26
CA ARG A 77 -12.01 10.28 -11.65
C ARG A 77 -10.80 10.16 -10.73
N ILE A 78 -9.62 10.58 -11.19
CA ILE A 78 -8.38 10.58 -10.40
C ILE A 78 -8.52 11.47 -9.17
N HIS A 79 -9.02 12.70 -9.35
CA HIS A 79 -9.20 13.62 -8.23
C HIS A 79 -10.13 13.05 -7.15
N ARG A 80 -11.30 12.54 -7.55
CA ARG A 80 -12.25 11.92 -6.61
C ARG A 80 -11.70 10.65 -5.96
N GLY A 81 -10.99 9.81 -6.72
CA GLY A 81 -10.33 8.62 -6.20
C GLY A 81 -9.30 8.95 -5.11
N ARG A 82 -8.39 9.91 -5.37
CA ARG A 82 -7.40 10.37 -4.38
C ARG A 82 -8.06 10.93 -3.11
N LEU A 83 -9.12 11.72 -3.28
CA LEU A 83 -9.88 12.28 -2.17
C LEU A 83 -10.51 11.18 -1.31
N ALA A 84 -11.15 10.20 -1.95
CA ALA A 84 -11.79 9.08 -1.27
C ALA A 84 -10.77 8.19 -0.53
N VAL A 85 -9.64 7.85 -1.17
CA VAL A 85 -8.55 7.09 -0.54
C VAL A 85 -8.02 7.83 0.68
N ARG A 86 -7.68 9.12 0.53
CA ARG A 86 -7.21 9.94 1.66
C ARG A 86 -8.21 9.97 2.81
N ASN A 87 -9.49 10.18 2.52
CA ASN A 87 -10.52 10.24 3.55
C ASN A 87 -10.67 8.89 4.28
N ALA A 88 -10.59 7.76 3.55
CA ALA A 88 -10.61 6.43 4.14
C ALA A 88 -9.41 6.18 5.06
N LEU A 89 -8.20 6.59 4.65
CA LEU A 89 -7.00 6.46 5.46
C LEU A 89 -7.08 7.32 6.74
N VAL A 90 -7.51 8.58 6.62
CA VAL A 90 -7.69 9.47 7.78
C VAL A 90 -8.73 8.92 8.75
N ALA A 91 -9.84 8.37 8.26
CA ALA A 91 -10.86 7.75 9.10
C ALA A 91 -10.32 6.54 9.90
N LYS A 92 -9.27 5.89 9.41
CA LYS A 92 -8.58 4.78 10.07
C LYS A 92 -7.41 5.22 10.95
N GLY A 93 -7.25 6.53 11.17
CA GLY A 93 -6.21 7.06 12.04
C GLY A 93 -4.83 7.17 11.37
N TRP A 94 -4.72 6.95 10.07
CA TRP A 94 -3.48 7.21 9.34
C TRP A 94 -3.20 8.72 9.34
N LYS A 95 -2.08 9.12 9.92
CA LYS A 95 -1.69 10.54 10.06
C LYS A 95 -0.89 11.07 8.88
N GLY A 96 -0.68 10.25 7.86
CA GLY A 96 0.31 10.49 6.82
C GLY A 96 1.71 10.15 7.31
N SER A 97 2.61 9.76 6.41
CA SER A 97 4.02 9.99 6.65
C SER A 97 4.21 11.50 6.58
N ALA A 98 4.17 12.19 7.73
CA ALA A 98 4.81 13.49 7.79
C ALA A 98 6.24 13.30 7.30
N GLY A 99 6.58 13.95 6.19
CA GLY A 99 7.98 14.14 5.82
C GLY A 99 8.69 15.00 6.84
#